data_AF-L2GSX5-F1
#
_entry.id   AF-L2GSX5-F1
#
_cell.length_a   1.000
_cell.length_b   1.000
_cell.length_c   1.000
_cell.angle_alpha   90.00
_cell.angle_beta   90.00
_cell.angle_gamma   90.00
#
_symmetry.space_group_name_H-M   'P 1'
#
loop_
_entity.id
_entity.type
_entity.pdbx_description
1 polymer ?
#
loop_
_entity_poly.entity_id
_entity_poly.type
_entity_poly.pdbx_seq_one_letter_code
_entity_poly.pdbx_strand_id
1 'polypeptide(L)'
;MQHFFVVLSLYGIFTLIFGLVSLLIKERLYISETVIATLFGIVIGPKGFDILEFEDYPTMIFYLSRMVISLQVVAVGTIVPKRYVMKQFRSLFILLVPLLVLTYAISTGLTFYMTNLGLWASMIVGACVTPTDPVLASSVLKGKFANRYIPTHLRHLLILESGLNDGLGFPLLTLPIFAMRYPFKKAFNKWLIHTWLYEIFLAVIIGLVIGFVAKKLLVISHRRNFIDKENILAYLLALAFVVTGITGLLKSDDILASFFCGMIFAWDGEYQDEIKDCSLYEVLDLMINASFFILFGASFTSHIRYLPLALLIIFLRRLPLIMLGRSFIPQLFNTREAFFAGWYGPIGVGALFFITHANDCIKLDGELVKIVNMMVLCSVILHGTTAPIIHVSLKKRKRIDEEMYMTESEYTEVESDYKGEGIMAAE
;
A
#
# COMPACT_ATOMS: atom_id res chain seq x y z
N MET A 1 -15.15 -3.21 -29.85
CA MET A 1 -14.76 -4.63 -30.05
C MET A 1 -13.25 -4.80 -30.24
N GLN A 2 -12.60 -4.12 -31.20
CA GLN A 2 -11.15 -4.26 -31.42
C GLN A 2 -10.28 -3.84 -30.21
N HIS A 3 -10.60 -2.72 -29.55
CA HIS A 3 -9.89 -2.28 -28.33
C HIS A 3 -9.90 -3.34 -27.22
N PHE A 4 -10.99 -4.08 -27.04
CA PHE A 4 -11.07 -5.14 -26.03
C PHE A 4 -10.07 -6.28 -26.31
N PHE A 5 -9.99 -6.74 -27.55
CA PHE A 5 -9.06 -7.81 -27.92
C PHE A 5 -7.59 -7.35 -27.85
N VAL A 6 -7.31 -6.09 -28.16
CA VAL A 6 -5.97 -5.50 -28.00
C VAL A 6 -5.58 -5.47 -26.52
N VAL A 7 -6.45 -4.97 -25.65
CA VAL A 7 -6.23 -4.93 -24.19
C VAL A 7 -5.99 -6.34 -23.64
N LEU A 8 -6.83 -7.31 -24.03
CA LEU A 8 -6.68 -8.70 -23.62
C LEU A 8 -5.35 -9.30 -24.08
N SER A 9 -4.95 -9.01 -25.32
CA SER A 9 -3.68 -9.50 -25.89
C SER A 9 -2.48 -8.88 -25.17
N LEU A 10 -2.47 -7.57 -24.96
CA LEU A 10 -1.39 -6.86 -24.26
C LEU A 10 -1.26 -7.31 -22.81
N TYR A 11 -2.38 -7.45 -22.11
CA TYR A 11 -2.42 -7.95 -20.74
C TYR A 11 -1.94 -9.41 -20.65
N GLY A 12 -2.38 -10.27 -21.58
CA GLY A 12 -1.93 -11.66 -21.67
C GLY A 12 -0.43 -11.76 -21.94
N ILE A 13 0.08 -11.00 -22.91
CA ILE A 13 1.52 -10.92 -23.23
C ILE A 13 2.32 -10.44 -22.02
N PHE A 14 1.86 -9.37 -21.35
CA PHE A 14 2.50 -8.88 -20.13
C PHE A 14 2.57 -9.99 -19.06
N THR A 15 1.45 -10.63 -18.76
CA THR A 15 1.38 -11.67 -17.73
C THR A 15 2.26 -12.87 -18.06
N LEU A 16 2.29 -13.30 -19.33
CA LEU A 16 3.15 -14.40 -19.79
C LEU A 16 4.64 -14.04 -19.66
N ILE A 17 5.07 -12.88 -20.18
CA ILE A 17 6.47 -12.43 -20.11
C ILE A 17 6.89 -12.21 -18.66
N PHE A 18 6.07 -11.52 -17.88
CA PHE A 18 6.32 -11.29 -16.47
C PHE A 18 6.42 -12.60 -15.71
N GLY A 19 5.52 -13.56 -15.96
CA GLY A 19 5.55 -14.88 -15.36
C GLY A 19 6.86 -15.62 -15.61
N LEU A 20 7.35 -15.62 -16.86
CA LEU A 20 8.61 -16.27 -17.26
C LEU A 20 9.85 -15.66 -16.57
N VAL A 21 9.83 -14.36 -16.27
CA VAL A 21 10.97 -13.63 -15.67
C VAL A 21 10.75 -13.31 -14.19
N SER A 22 9.62 -13.73 -13.61
CA SER A 22 9.17 -13.35 -12.27
C SER A 22 10.18 -13.70 -11.18
N LEU A 23 10.86 -14.84 -11.29
CA LEU A 23 11.89 -15.25 -10.31
C LEU A 23 13.10 -14.32 -10.33
N LEU A 24 13.55 -13.89 -11.51
CA LEU A 24 14.64 -12.91 -11.63
C LEU A 24 14.21 -11.56 -11.04
N ILE A 25 13.01 -11.10 -11.38
CA ILE A 25 12.51 -9.80 -10.97
C ILE A 25 12.22 -9.74 -9.46
N LYS A 26 11.41 -10.66 -8.95
CA LYS A 26 10.95 -10.65 -7.56
C LYS A 26 12.00 -11.17 -6.58
N GLU A 27 12.75 -12.21 -6.96
CA GLU A 27 13.66 -12.87 -6.00
C GLU A 27 15.11 -12.42 -6.10
N ARG A 28 15.58 -12.00 -7.28
CA ARG A 28 16.96 -11.51 -7.45
C ARG A 28 17.04 -9.98 -7.42
N LEU A 29 16.17 -9.32 -8.19
CA LEU A 29 16.17 -7.87 -8.28
C LEU A 29 15.33 -7.21 -7.18
N TYR A 30 14.38 -7.92 -6.56
CA TYR A 30 13.44 -7.41 -5.55
C TYR A 30 12.56 -6.24 -6.03
N ILE A 31 12.35 -6.10 -7.34
CA ILE A 31 11.52 -5.02 -7.91
C ILE A 31 10.05 -5.39 -7.75
N SER A 32 9.23 -4.44 -7.28
CA SER A 32 7.79 -4.62 -7.20
C SER A 32 7.15 -4.73 -8.58
N GLU A 33 6.23 -5.68 -8.74
CA GLU A 33 5.43 -5.88 -9.96
C GLU A 33 4.68 -4.61 -10.39
N THR A 34 4.28 -3.80 -9.42
CA THR A 34 3.56 -2.54 -9.64
C THR A 34 4.40 -1.54 -10.43
N VAL A 35 5.72 -1.50 -10.22
CA VAL A 35 6.64 -0.64 -10.98
C VAL A 35 6.68 -1.06 -12.44
N ILE A 36 6.80 -2.37 -12.68
CA ILE A 36 6.94 -2.92 -14.04
C ILE A 36 5.62 -2.81 -14.80
N ALA A 37 4.50 -3.10 -14.15
CA ALA A 37 3.16 -2.89 -14.69
C ALA A 37 2.92 -1.41 -15.06
N THR A 38 3.31 -0.48 -14.18
CA THR A 38 3.19 0.96 -14.45
C THR A 38 4.04 1.40 -15.64
N LEU A 39 5.31 0.96 -15.70
CA LEU A 39 6.20 1.29 -16.81
C LEU A 39 5.69 0.70 -18.13
N PHE A 40 5.20 -0.54 -18.11
CA PHE A 40 4.58 -1.15 -19.28
C PHE A 40 3.37 -0.36 -19.76
N GLY A 41 2.49 0.06 -18.83
CA GLY A 41 1.37 0.96 -19.10
C GLY A 41 1.79 2.26 -19.79
N ILE A 42 2.82 2.94 -19.28
CA ILE A 42 3.35 4.18 -19.87
C ILE A 42 3.84 3.95 -21.30
N VAL A 43 4.50 2.81 -21.56
CA VAL A 43 5.05 2.46 -22.88
C VAL A 43 3.95 2.13 -23.89
N ILE A 44 2.89 1.43 -23.49
CA ILE A 44 1.79 1.07 -24.41
C ILE A 44 0.73 2.17 -24.55
N GLY A 45 0.66 3.10 -23.59
CA GLY A 45 -0.29 4.20 -23.58
C GLY A 45 0.05 5.31 -24.59
N PRO A 46 -0.74 6.39 -24.61
CA PRO A 46 -0.65 7.44 -25.63
C PRO A 46 0.69 8.17 -25.73
N LYS A 47 1.52 8.09 -24.67
CA LYS A 47 2.86 8.71 -24.66
C LYS A 47 3.97 7.84 -25.24
N GLY A 48 3.76 6.53 -25.31
CA GLY A 48 4.74 5.60 -25.85
C GLY A 48 4.38 5.23 -27.28
N PHE A 49 3.77 4.06 -27.44
CA PHE A 49 3.37 3.52 -28.74
C PHE A 49 1.92 3.82 -29.13
N ASP A 50 1.13 4.46 -28.25
CA ASP A 50 -0.27 4.83 -28.50
C ASP A 50 -1.15 3.65 -28.94
N ILE A 51 -0.92 2.50 -28.30
CA ILE A 51 -1.63 1.24 -28.63
C ILE A 51 -2.92 1.14 -27.82
N LEU A 52 -2.90 1.65 -26.59
CA LEU A 52 -3.97 1.57 -25.62
C LEU A 52 -4.44 2.97 -25.25
N GLU A 53 -5.51 3.40 -25.92
CA GLU A 53 -6.25 4.64 -25.64
C GLU A 53 -7.67 4.27 -25.20
N PHE A 54 -8.09 4.80 -24.05
CA PHE A 54 -9.46 4.69 -23.56
C PHE A 54 -10.11 6.08 -23.53
N GLU A 55 -11.37 6.16 -23.95
CA GLU A 55 -12.14 7.41 -23.89
C GLU A 55 -12.35 7.91 -22.46
N ASP A 56 -12.49 6.99 -21.48
CA ASP A 56 -12.82 7.32 -20.09
C ASP A 56 -11.92 6.60 -19.08
N TYR A 57 -10.64 6.97 -19.07
CA TYR A 57 -9.70 6.52 -18.03
C TYR A 57 -10.18 6.83 -16.60
N PRO A 58 -10.71 8.04 -16.27
CA PRO A 58 -11.13 8.36 -14.91
C PRO A 58 -12.15 7.38 -14.34
N THR A 59 -13.18 7.02 -15.12
CA THR A 59 -14.20 6.08 -14.67
C THR A 59 -13.64 4.66 -14.49
N MET A 60 -12.79 4.20 -15.40
CA MET A 60 -12.14 2.90 -15.26
C MET A 60 -11.22 2.84 -14.04
N ILE A 61 -10.42 3.89 -13.81
CA ILE A 61 -9.57 4.01 -12.62
C ILE A 61 -10.43 4.02 -11.36
N PHE A 62 -11.56 4.75 -11.34
CA PHE A 62 -12.45 4.81 -10.18
C PHE A 62 -13.00 3.42 -9.79
N TYR A 63 -13.58 2.68 -10.73
CA TYR A 63 -14.16 1.36 -10.41
C TYR A 63 -13.10 0.29 -10.14
N LEU A 64 -12.00 0.30 -10.91
CA LEU A 64 -10.93 -0.68 -10.74
C LEU A 64 -10.15 -0.43 -9.45
N SER A 65 -9.83 0.83 -9.11
CA SER A 65 -9.18 1.16 -7.83
C SER A 65 -10.04 0.75 -6.64
N ARG A 66 -11.36 1.02 -6.70
CA ARG A 66 -12.32 0.60 -5.68
C ARG A 66 -12.31 -0.91 -5.45
N MET A 67 -12.30 -1.70 -6.52
CA MET A 67 -12.24 -3.16 -6.47
C MET A 67 -10.91 -3.65 -5.88
N VAL A 68 -9.79 -3.11 -6.36
CA VAL A 68 -8.43 -3.45 -5.90
C VAL A 68 -8.28 -3.18 -4.40
N ILE A 69 -8.63 -1.99 -3.94
CA ILE A 69 -8.50 -1.60 -2.52
C ILE A 69 -9.39 -2.49 -1.65
N SER A 70 -10.66 -2.67 -2.02
CA SER A 70 -11.58 -3.50 -1.24
C SER A 70 -11.05 -4.93 -1.08
N LEU A 71 -10.61 -5.55 -2.18
CA LEU A 71 -10.05 -6.89 -2.15
C LEU A 71 -8.82 -6.99 -1.25
N GLN A 72 -7.93 -6.01 -1.38
CA GLN A 72 -6.68 -5.96 -0.62
C GLN A 72 -6.95 -5.77 0.87
N VAL A 73 -7.87 -4.88 1.21
CA VAL A 73 -8.20 -4.53 2.58
C VAL A 73 -8.94 -5.67 3.29
N VAL A 74 -9.79 -6.44 2.58
CA VAL A 74 -10.34 -7.71 3.10
C VAL A 74 -9.19 -8.68 3.46
N ALA A 75 -8.25 -8.89 2.55
CA ALA A 75 -7.19 -9.87 2.79
C ALA A 75 -6.22 -9.44 3.89
N VAL A 76 -5.90 -8.15 3.97
CA VAL A 76 -5.19 -7.57 5.11
C VAL A 76 -5.94 -7.89 6.41
N GLY A 77 -7.25 -7.66 6.46
CA GLY A 77 -8.07 -8.00 7.63
C GLY A 77 -8.01 -9.47 8.02
N THR A 78 -7.99 -10.38 7.04
CA THR A 78 -8.01 -11.85 7.27
C THR A 78 -6.65 -12.42 7.68
N ILE A 79 -5.53 -11.86 7.20
CA ILE A 79 -4.18 -12.41 7.42
C ILE A 79 -3.59 -11.99 8.78
N VAL A 80 -4.11 -10.92 9.40
CA VAL A 80 -3.61 -10.35 10.65
C VAL A 80 -3.70 -11.34 11.83
N PRO A 81 -2.74 -11.35 12.78
CA PRO A 81 -2.79 -12.28 13.91
C PRO A 81 -4.02 -12.12 14.80
N LYS A 82 -4.38 -13.21 15.50
CA LYS A 82 -5.50 -13.26 16.43
C LYS A 82 -5.53 -12.08 17.42
N ARG A 83 -6.62 -11.30 17.35
CA ARG A 83 -6.91 -10.13 18.21
C ARG A 83 -5.78 -9.10 18.22
N TYR A 84 -5.02 -8.98 17.12
CA TYR A 84 -3.86 -8.10 17.07
C TYR A 84 -4.21 -6.62 17.25
N VAL A 85 -5.34 -6.16 16.67
CA VAL A 85 -5.83 -4.77 16.84
C VAL A 85 -6.01 -4.42 18.32
N MET A 86 -6.59 -5.33 19.11
CA MET A 86 -6.76 -5.11 20.55
C MET A 86 -5.42 -5.10 21.29
N LYS A 87 -4.54 -6.07 20.96
CA LYS A 87 -3.22 -6.20 21.61
C LYS A 87 -2.32 -4.99 21.34
N GLN A 88 -2.42 -4.40 20.15
CA GLN A 88 -1.55 -3.30 19.70
C GLN A 88 -2.30 -1.97 19.55
N PHE A 89 -3.43 -1.82 20.25
CA PHE A 89 -4.30 -0.66 20.15
C PHE A 89 -3.55 0.66 20.38
N ARG A 90 -2.63 0.72 21.35
CA ARG A 90 -1.85 1.94 21.62
C ARG A 90 -0.98 2.36 20.42
N SER A 91 -0.27 1.42 19.81
CA SER A 91 0.56 1.68 18.63
C SER A 91 -0.30 2.13 17.44
N LEU A 92 -1.39 1.42 17.20
CA LEU A 92 -2.33 1.73 16.10
C LEU A 92 -2.99 3.09 16.33
N PHE A 93 -3.46 3.39 17.53
CA PHE A 93 -4.08 4.68 17.85
C PHE A 93 -3.15 5.85 17.54
N ILE A 94 -1.86 5.74 17.87
CA ILE A 94 -0.87 6.80 17.62
C ILE A 94 -0.59 6.97 16.12
N LEU A 95 -0.52 5.87 15.37
CA LEU A 95 -0.34 5.93 13.92
C LEU A 95 -1.58 6.49 13.21
N LEU A 96 -2.77 6.05 13.61
CA LEU A 96 -4.03 6.31 12.92
C LEU A 96 -4.70 7.64 13.32
N VAL A 97 -4.34 8.23 14.47
CA VAL A 97 -4.99 9.46 14.96
C VAL A 97 -4.03 10.65 14.92
N PRO A 98 -3.09 10.84 15.89
CA PRO A 98 -2.25 12.03 15.90
C PRO A 98 -1.30 12.07 14.70
N LEU A 99 -0.68 10.94 14.33
CA LEU A 99 0.24 10.93 13.19
C LEU A 99 -0.50 11.13 11.86
N LEU A 100 -1.67 10.51 11.67
CA LEU A 100 -2.52 10.73 10.50
C LEU A 100 -2.89 12.22 10.35
N VAL A 101 -3.31 12.88 11.43
CA VAL A 101 -3.68 14.31 11.39
C VAL A 101 -2.46 15.19 11.10
N LEU A 102 -1.28 14.88 11.67
CA LEU A 102 -0.06 15.64 11.41
C LEU A 102 0.45 15.45 9.97
N THR A 103 0.46 14.22 9.46
CA THR A 103 0.83 13.91 8.07
C THR A 103 -0.11 14.62 7.08
N TYR A 104 -1.41 14.68 7.41
CA TYR A 104 -2.41 15.43 6.66
C TYR A 104 -2.15 16.94 6.66
N ALA A 105 -1.86 17.52 7.83
CA ALA A 105 -1.56 18.94 7.96
C ALA A 105 -0.29 19.33 7.18
N ILE A 106 0.79 18.52 7.26
CA ILE A 106 2.02 18.76 6.50
C ILE A 106 1.76 18.65 5.00
N SER A 107 1.07 17.60 4.54
CA SER A 107 0.79 17.40 3.12
C SER A 107 -0.08 18.53 2.55
N THR A 108 -1.08 18.97 3.32
CA THR A 108 -1.93 20.12 2.99
C THR A 108 -1.12 21.41 2.92
N GLY A 109 -0.28 21.68 3.93
CA GLY A 109 0.54 22.89 4.01
C GLY A 109 1.58 22.98 2.90
N LEU A 110 2.27 21.87 2.59
CA LEU A 110 3.22 21.81 1.46
C LEU A 110 2.51 22.05 0.13
N THR A 111 1.35 21.43 -0.07
CA THR A 111 0.56 21.64 -1.29
C THR A 111 0.12 23.09 -1.40
N PHE A 112 -0.45 23.67 -0.33
CA PHE A 112 -0.92 25.05 -0.31
C PHE A 112 0.20 26.08 -0.54
N TYR A 113 1.39 25.83 -0.02
CA TYR A 113 2.52 26.74 -0.18
C TYR A 113 3.18 26.65 -1.57
N MET A 114 3.29 25.44 -2.13
CA MET A 114 3.97 25.21 -3.41
C MET A 114 3.06 25.32 -4.62
N THR A 115 1.74 25.31 -4.42
CA THR A 115 0.75 25.44 -5.48
C THR A 115 -0.13 26.65 -5.20
N ASN A 116 -0.64 27.30 -6.25
CA ASN A 116 -1.58 28.43 -6.09
C ASN A 116 -3.03 27.95 -5.82
N LEU A 117 -3.19 26.75 -5.25
CA LEU A 117 -4.49 26.17 -4.97
C LEU A 117 -5.10 26.78 -3.71
N GLY A 118 -6.42 26.90 -3.69
CA GLY A 118 -7.15 27.27 -2.47
C GLY A 118 -6.92 26.27 -1.34
N LEU A 119 -7.19 26.68 -0.10
CA LEU A 119 -7.02 25.85 1.09
C LEU A 119 -7.78 24.51 0.97
N TRP A 120 -9.05 24.55 0.56
CA TRP A 120 -9.88 23.35 0.42
C TRP A 120 -9.36 22.38 -0.64
N ALA A 121 -8.87 22.90 -1.78
CA ALA A 121 -8.26 22.08 -2.82
C ALA A 121 -6.94 21.44 -2.33
N SER A 122 -6.14 22.17 -1.58
CA SER A 122 -4.90 21.66 -0.96
C SER A 122 -5.20 20.59 0.10
N MET A 123 -6.30 20.75 0.86
CA MET A 123 -6.80 19.76 1.81
C MET A 123 -7.27 18.47 1.12
N ILE A 124 -7.84 18.55 -0.09
CA ILE A 124 -8.19 17.36 -0.88
C ILE A 124 -6.94 16.60 -1.28
N VAL A 125 -5.92 17.30 -1.81
CA VAL A 125 -4.64 16.67 -2.15
C VAL A 125 -3.99 16.04 -0.92
N GLY A 126 -4.00 16.76 0.22
CA GLY A 126 -3.56 16.24 1.51
C GLY A 126 -4.30 14.96 1.89
N ALA A 127 -5.62 14.91 1.77
CA ALA A 127 -6.44 13.74 2.08
C ALA A 127 -6.14 12.56 1.15
N CYS A 128 -5.90 12.82 -0.13
CA CYS A 128 -5.54 11.77 -1.10
C CYS A 128 -4.22 11.10 -0.74
N VAL A 129 -3.24 11.87 -0.25
CA VAL A 129 -1.88 11.34 -0.05
C VAL A 129 -1.64 10.82 1.36
N THR A 130 -2.44 11.23 2.35
CA THR A 130 -2.22 10.85 3.76
C THR A 130 -2.35 9.34 4.00
N PRO A 131 -3.37 8.64 3.48
CA PRO A 131 -3.46 7.18 3.61
C PRO A 131 -2.29 6.45 2.96
N THR A 132 -1.90 5.34 3.59
CA THR A 132 -0.82 4.48 3.11
C THR A 132 -1.42 3.28 2.37
N ASP A 133 -0.90 3.02 1.17
CA ASP A 133 -1.51 2.08 0.25
C ASP A 133 -1.19 0.61 0.59
N PRO A 134 -2.20 -0.24 0.87
CA PRO A 134 -2.00 -1.62 1.28
C PRO A 134 -1.51 -2.52 0.13
N VAL A 135 -1.75 -2.14 -1.13
CA VAL A 135 -1.31 -2.89 -2.32
C VAL A 135 0.21 -2.80 -2.45
N LEU A 136 0.73 -1.58 -2.58
CA LEU A 136 2.16 -1.30 -2.60
C LEU A 136 2.82 -1.77 -1.30
N ALA A 137 2.18 -1.54 -0.15
CA ALA A 137 2.69 -2.01 1.14
C ALA A 137 2.82 -3.54 1.21
N SER A 138 1.87 -4.29 0.64
CA SER A 138 1.98 -5.75 0.65
C SER A 138 3.08 -6.26 -0.29
N SER A 139 3.30 -5.59 -1.43
CA SER A 139 4.26 -6.03 -2.45
C SER A 139 5.72 -6.04 -1.96
N VAL A 140 6.06 -5.19 -0.98
CA VAL A 140 7.41 -5.12 -0.39
C VAL A 140 7.48 -5.72 1.01
N LEU A 141 6.36 -5.84 1.76
CA LEU A 141 6.31 -6.53 3.06
C LEU A 141 6.09 -8.04 2.99
N LYS A 142 5.78 -8.57 1.80
CA LYS A 142 5.70 -10.00 1.51
C LYS A 142 6.96 -10.49 0.76
N GLY A 143 7.21 -11.80 0.80
CA GLY A 143 8.30 -12.44 0.08
C GLY A 143 9.65 -12.51 0.80
N LYS A 144 10.67 -13.00 0.07
CA LYS A 144 12.00 -13.34 0.62
C LYS A 144 12.73 -12.14 1.22
N PHE A 145 12.62 -10.96 0.62
CA PHE A 145 13.25 -9.74 1.17
C PHE A 145 12.68 -9.39 2.54
N ALA A 146 11.36 -9.30 2.65
CA ALA A 146 10.70 -8.93 3.89
C ALA A 146 10.97 -9.94 5.02
N ASN A 147 10.91 -11.24 4.71
CA ASN A 147 11.23 -12.30 5.66
C ASN A 147 12.69 -12.23 6.16
N ARG A 148 13.61 -11.70 5.36
CA ARG A 148 15.04 -11.63 5.69
C ARG A 148 15.42 -10.35 6.44
N TYR A 149 14.81 -9.22 6.11
CA TYR A 149 15.27 -7.90 6.57
C TYR A 149 14.28 -7.17 7.50
N ILE A 150 13.02 -7.61 7.58
CA ILE A 150 11.98 -6.88 8.32
C ILE A 150 11.37 -7.77 9.41
N PRO A 151 11.44 -7.37 10.69
CA PRO A 151 10.82 -8.11 11.78
C PRO A 151 9.32 -8.34 11.58
N THR A 152 8.82 -9.52 11.96
CA THR A 152 7.42 -9.91 11.78
C THR A 152 6.44 -8.98 12.50
N HIS A 153 6.79 -8.45 13.68
CA HIS A 153 5.93 -7.52 14.41
C HIS A 153 5.71 -6.22 13.63
N LEU A 154 6.77 -5.70 13.00
CA LEU A 154 6.73 -4.47 12.21
C LEU A 154 5.92 -4.66 10.92
N ARG A 155 6.04 -5.82 10.28
CA ARG A 155 5.25 -6.17 9.09
C ARG A 155 3.75 -6.19 9.40
N HIS A 156 3.36 -6.87 10.48
CA HIS A 156 1.96 -6.92 10.90
C HIS A 156 1.41 -5.52 11.26
N LEU A 157 2.22 -4.69 11.94
CA LEU A 157 1.81 -3.33 12.28
C LEU A 157 1.56 -2.47 11.04
N LEU A 158 2.50 -2.44 10.08
CA LEU A 158 2.41 -1.60 8.89
C LEU A 158 1.33 -2.06 7.91
N ILE A 159 1.17 -3.38 7.73
CA ILE A 159 0.09 -3.94 6.91
C ILE A 159 -1.28 -3.53 7.49
N LEU A 160 -1.44 -3.71 8.80
CA LEU A 160 -2.69 -3.37 9.49
C LEU A 160 -2.98 -1.87 9.48
N GLU A 161 -1.95 -1.04 9.67
CA GLU A 161 -2.05 0.41 9.55
C GLU A 161 -2.51 0.82 8.15
N SER A 162 -1.92 0.27 7.08
CA SER A 162 -2.32 0.59 5.70
C SER A 162 -3.79 0.23 5.40
N GLY A 163 -4.27 -0.91 5.90
CA GLY A 163 -5.68 -1.29 5.73
C GLY A 163 -6.67 -0.39 6.49
N LEU A 164 -6.30 0.08 7.69
CA LEU A 164 -7.14 0.99 8.48
C LEU A 164 -7.08 2.45 7.98
N ASN A 165 -5.91 2.89 7.50
CA ASN A 165 -5.69 4.24 7.01
C ASN A 165 -6.56 4.57 5.80
N ASP A 166 -6.75 3.64 4.87
CA ASP A 166 -7.59 3.88 3.69
C ASP A 166 -9.05 4.19 4.06
N GLY A 167 -9.61 3.53 5.07
CA GLY A 167 -10.94 3.86 5.58
C GLY A 167 -10.99 5.16 6.40
N LEU A 168 -9.96 5.44 7.21
CA LEU A 168 -9.88 6.67 8.01
C LEU A 168 -9.50 7.92 7.20
N GLY A 169 -9.01 7.73 5.98
CA GLY A 169 -8.75 8.82 5.04
C GLY A 169 -10.03 9.48 4.51
N PHE A 170 -11.13 8.75 4.50
CA PHE A 170 -12.38 9.22 3.91
C PHE A 170 -12.96 10.48 4.61
N PRO A 171 -13.02 10.57 5.96
CA PRO A 171 -13.33 11.82 6.67
C PRO A 171 -12.46 13.01 6.32
N LEU A 172 -11.16 12.79 6.07
CA LEU A 172 -10.23 13.85 5.70
C LEU A 172 -10.54 14.38 4.29
N LEU A 173 -11.06 13.51 3.42
CA LEU A 173 -11.48 13.85 2.05
C LEU A 173 -12.84 14.55 2.02
N THR A 174 -13.84 14.07 2.76
CA THR A 174 -15.21 14.61 2.67
C THR A 174 -15.36 15.99 3.30
N LEU A 175 -14.54 16.33 4.31
CA LEU A 175 -14.57 17.65 4.94
C LEU A 175 -14.36 18.80 3.94
N PRO A 176 -13.24 18.85 3.18
CA PRO A 176 -13.05 19.89 2.18
C PRO A 176 -14.08 19.82 1.04
N ILE A 177 -14.53 18.62 0.64
CA ILE A 177 -15.61 18.47 -0.37
C ILE A 177 -16.90 19.17 0.10
N PHE A 178 -17.31 18.95 1.35
CA PHE A 178 -18.49 19.62 1.88
C PHE A 178 -18.27 21.12 2.08
N ALA A 179 -17.08 21.54 2.49
CA ALA A 179 -16.73 22.94 2.66
C ALA A 179 -16.72 23.73 1.34
N MET A 180 -16.41 23.08 0.23
CA MET A 180 -16.51 23.69 -1.11
C MET A 180 -17.97 23.78 -1.61
N ARG A 181 -18.86 22.91 -1.13
CA ARG A 181 -20.28 22.87 -1.55
C ARG A 181 -21.21 23.70 -0.68
N TYR A 182 -20.88 23.89 0.60
CA TYR A 182 -21.77 24.48 1.59
C TYR A 182 -21.03 25.45 2.53
N PRO A 183 -21.74 26.42 3.14
CA PRO A 183 -21.18 27.22 4.22
C PRO A 183 -20.65 26.34 5.36
N PHE A 184 -19.55 26.75 6.00
CA PHE A 184 -18.79 25.93 6.93
C PHE A 184 -19.65 25.25 8.03
N LYS A 185 -20.59 25.97 8.65
CA LYS A 185 -21.48 25.38 9.68
C LYS A 185 -22.32 24.21 9.15
N LYS A 186 -22.85 24.32 7.93
CA LYS A 186 -23.64 23.26 7.28
C LYS A 186 -22.72 22.13 6.78
N ALA A 187 -21.55 22.48 6.26
CA ALA A 187 -20.53 21.53 5.85
C ALA A 187 -20.06 20.66 7.03
N PHE A 188 -19.72 21.27 8.16
CA PHE A 188 -19.29 20.58 9.38
C PHE A 188 -20.38 19.67 9.94
N ASN A 189 -21.63 20.12 9.98
CA ASN A 189 -22.75 19.28 10.43
C ASN A 189 -22.97 18.08 9.49
N LYS A 190 -22.89 18.29 8.17
CA LYS A 190 -22.96 17.20 7.20
C LYS A 190 -21.78 16.25 7.34
N TRP A 191 -20.57 16.76 7.52
CA TRP A 191 -19.38 15.94 7.74
C TRP A 191 -19.52 15.08 9.01
N LEU A 192 -19.99 15.66 10.11
CA LEU A 192 -20.17 14.94 11.37
C LEU A 192 -21.28 13.87 11.28
N ILE A 193 -22.45 14.21 10.75
CA ILE A 193 -23.59 13.28 10.69
C ILE A 193 -23.45 12.30 9.52
N HIS A 194 -23.22 12.81 8.31
CA HIS A 194 -23.18 11.96 7.12
C HIS A 194 -21.91 11.11 7.10
N THR A 195 -20.72 11.69 7.22
CA THR A 195 -19.50 10.89 7.08
C THR A 195 -19.26 9.99 8.28
N TRP A 196 -19.27 10.52 9.51
CA TRP A 196 -18.94 9.68 10.68
C TRP A 196 -20.07 8.71 11.06
N LEU A 197 -21.32 9.19 11.13
CA LEU A 197 -22.42 8.35 11.62
C LEU A 197 -23.06 7.52 10.50
N TYR A 198 -23.25 8.07 9.30
CA TYR A 198 -23.87 7.30 8.22
C TYR A 198 -22.85 6.50 7.42
N GLU A 199 -21.74 7.07 6.94
CA GLU A 199 -20.84 6.35 6.04
C GLU A 199 -19.93 5.39 6.79
N ILE A 200 -19.25 5.86 7.86
CA ILE A 200 -18.29 5.07 8.64
C ILE A 200 -18.98 4.10 9.59
N PHE A 201 -19.84 4.59 10.48
CA PHE A 201 -20.40 3.73 11.53
C PHE A 201 -21.29 2.63 10.93
N LEU A 202 -22.06 2.94 9.88
CA LEU A 202 -22.81 1.93 9.14
C LEU A 202 -21.88 0.93 8.43
N ALA A 203 -20.78 1.38 7.81
CA ALA A 203 -19.80 0.50 7.18
C ALA A 203 -19.21 -0.51 8.17
N VAL A 204 -18.84 -0.05 9.36
CA VAL A 204 -18.36 -0.93 10.44
C VAL A 204 -19.42 -1.98 10.79
N ILE A 205 -20.68 -1.58 10.98
CA ILE A 205 -21.77 -2.51 11.30
C ILE A 205 -21.97 -3.53 10.16
N ILE A 206 -22.05 -3.05 8.91
CA ILE A 206 -22.26 -3.91 7.74
C ILE A 206 -21.10 -4.91 7.62
N GLY A 207 -19.86 -4.45 7.70
CA GLY A 207 -18.67 -5.28 7.63
C GLY A 207 -18.64 -6.36 8.72
N LEU A 208 -18.94 -5.99 9.97
CA LEU A 208 -19.03 -6.92 11.09
C LEU A 208 -20.14 -7.96 10.92
N VAL A 209 -21.33 -7.54 10.47
CA VAL A 209 -22.49 -8.43 10.28
C VAL A 209 -22.24 -9.39 9.12
N ILE A 210 -21.83 -8.88 7.96
CA ILE A 210 -21.54 -9.72 6.79
C ILE A 210 -20.38 -10.67 7.10
N GLY A 211 -19.30 -10.18 7.71
CA GLY A 211 -18.16 -11.01 8.10
C GLY A 211 -18.55 -12.11 9.09
N PHE A 212 -19.39 -11.80 10.08
CA PHE A 212 -19.87 -12.79 11.05
C PHE A 212 -20.74 -13.87 10.41
N VAL A 213 -21.71 -13.47 9.58
CA VAL A 213 -22.58 -14.40 8.86
C VAL A 213 -21.74 -15.26 7.92
N ALA A 214 -20.86 -14.66 7.14
CA ALA A 214 -20.01 -15.34 6.19
C ALA A 214 -19.06 -16.34 6.89
N LYS A 215 -18.39 -15.93 7.96
CA LYS A 215 -17.54 -16.83 8.75
C LYS A 215 -18.34 -18.01 9.29
N LYS A 216 -19.53 -17.74 9.88
CA LYS A 216 -20.38 -18.79 10.44
C LYS A 216 -20.83 -19.80 9.38
N LEU A 217 -21.24 -19.33 8.20
CA LEU A 217 -21.62 -20.18 7.09
C LEU A 217 -20.45 -21.03 6.56
N LEU A 218 -19.25 -20.45 6.49
CA LEU A 218 -18.04 -21.18 6.10
C LEU A 218 -17.73 -22.31 7.08
N VAL A 219 -17.74 -22.01 8.39
CA VAL A 219 -17.50 -22.99 9.46
C VAL A 219 -18.54 -24.12 9.41
N ILE A 220 -19.82 -23.80 9.22
CA ILE A 220 -20.89 -24.81 9.11
C ILE A 220 -20.68 -25.69 7.88
N SER A 221 -20.38 -25.10 6.72
CA SER A 221 -20.20 -25.81 5.47
C SER A 221 -18.97 -26.72 5.53
N HIS A 222 -17.87 -26.23 6.08
CA HIS A 222 -16.65 -27.01 6.27
C HIS A 222 -16.87 -28.18 7.24
N ARG A 223 -17.51 -27.95 8.40
CA ARG A 223 -17.81 -29.04 9.35
C ARG A 223 -18.73 -30.11 8.78
N ARG A 224 -19.54 -29.77 7.79
CA ARG A 224 -20.41 -30.71 7.06
C ARG A 224 -19.75 -31.29 5.81
N ASN A 225 -18.48 -30.99 5.54
CA ASN A 225 -17.76 -31.37 4.32
C ASN A 225 -18.50 -30.95 3.02
N PHE A 226 -19.16 -29.78 3.04
CA PHE A 226 -19.85 -29.22 1.88
C PHE A 226 -18.97 -28.34 1.00
N ILE A 227 -17.78 -27.95 1.48
CA ILE A 227 -16.87 -27.06 0.77
C ILE A 227 -15.49 -27.70 0.65
N ASP A 228 -14.95 -27.64 -0.56
CA ASP A 228 -13.59 -28.03 -0.91
C ASP A 228 -12.61 -26.85 -0.73
N LYS A 229 -11.31 -27.13 -0.73
CA LYS A 229 -10.27 -26.13 -0.45
C LYS A 229 -10.22 -25.00 -1.46
N GLU A 230 -10.46 -25.27 -2.75
CA GLU A 230 -10.43 -24.24 -3.79
C GLU A 230 -11.58 -23.26 -3.60
N ASN A 231 -12.75 -23.77 -3.22
CA ASN A 231 -13.94 -22.96 -3.02
C ASN A 231 -13.92 -22.16 -1.70
N ILE A 232 -13.15 -22.58 -0.69
CA ILE A 232 -12.82 -21.73 0.49
C ILE A 232 -12.11 -20.44 0.05
N LEU A 233 -11.34 -20.47 -1.04
CA LEU A 233 -10.60 -19.30 -1.54
C LEU A 233 -11.44 -18.39 -2.41
N ALA A 234 -12.21 -18.99 -3.32
CA ALA A 234 -13.23 -18.27 -4.06
C ALA A 234 -14.20 -17.55 -3.11
N TYR A 235 -14.46 -18.13 -1.93
CA TYR A 235 -15.31 -17.56 -0.89
C TYR A 235 -14.82 -16.19 -0.38
N LEU A 236 -13.52 -16.04 -0.09
CA LEU A 236 -12.96 -14.77 0.41
C LEU A 236 -13.00 -13.67 -0.65
N LEU A 237 -12.71 -14.02 -1.90
CA LEU A 237 -12.82 -13.10 -3.03
C LEU A 237 -14.27 -12.66 -3.24
N ALA A 238 -15.20 -13.62 -3.28
CA ALA A 238 -16.62 -13.35 -3.42
C ALA A 238 -17.14 -12.48 -2.27
N LEU A 239 -16.63 -12.71 -1.05
CA LEU A 239 -16.98 -11.90 0.11
C LEU A 239 -16.56 -10.44 -0.06
N ALA A 240 -15.36 -10.17 -0.57
CA ALA A 240 -14.93 -8.81 -0.88
C ALA A 240 -15.91 -8.14 -1.87
N PHE A 241 -16.29 -8.83 -2.95
CA PHE A 241 -17.24 -8.28 -3.93
C PHE A 241 -18.64 -8.04 -3.35
N VAL A 242 -19.13 -8.95 -2.51
CA VAL A 242 -20.43 -8.80 -1.85
C VAL A 242 -20.43 -7.61 -0.91
N VAL A 243 -19.39 -7.46 -0.08
CA VAL A 243 -19.29 -6.33 0.86
C VAL A 243 -19.19 -5.01 0.10
N THR A 244 -18.30 -4.91 -0.90
CA THR A 244 -18.15 -3.71 -1.74
C THR A 244 -19.42 -3.38 -2.51
N GLY A 245 -20.11 -4.38 -3.06
CA GLY A 245 -21.35 -4.20 -3.80
C GLY A 245 -22.49 -3.68 -2.91
N ILE A 246 -22.71 -4.31 -1.75
CA ILE A 246 -23.77 -3.91 -0.81
C ILE A 246 -23.52 -2.50 -0.27
N THR A 247 -22.29 -2.22 0.18
CA THR A 247 -21.94 -0.90 0.72
C THR A 247 -21.94 0.18 -0.35
N GLY A 248 -21.50 -0.13 -1.58
CA GLY A 248 -21.60 0.76 -2.73
C GLY A 248 -23.05 1.14 -3.06
N LEU A 249 -23.98 0.19 -3.02
CA LEU A 249 -25.42 0.45 -3.20
C LEU A 249 -26.01 1.31 -2.08
N LEU A 250 -25.56 1.08 -0.84
CA LEU A 250 -25.97 1.84 0.34
C LEU A 250 -25.24 3.19 0.48
N LYS A 251 -24.32 3.54 -0.42
CA LYS A 251 -23.49 4.75 -0.35
C LYS A 251 -22.80 4.89 1.02
N SER A 252 -22.29 3.78 1.53
CA SER A 252 -21.50 3.69 2.76
C SER A 252 -20.06 3.33 2.40
N ASP A 253 -19.13 3.50 3.34
CA ASP A 253 -17.70 3.27 3.10
C ASP A 253 -17.41 1.77 2.89
N ASP A 254 -17.10 1.41 1.64
CA ASP A 254 -16.86 0.02 1.25
C ASP A 254 -15.48 -0.49 1.70
N ILE A 255 -14.49 0.39 1.82
CA ILE A 255 -13.12 0.04 2.22
C ILE A 255 -13.12 -0.39 3.68
N LEU A 256 -13.72 0.41 4.56
CA LEU A 256 -13.80 0.15 5.99
C LEU A 256 -14.68 -1.06 6.28
N ALA A 257 -15.82 -1.21 5.59
CA ALA A 257 -16.65 -2.40 5.72
C ALA A 257 -15.89 -3.67 5.32
N SER A 258 -15.14 -3.63 4.21
CA SER A 258 -14.28 -4.72 3.73
C SER A 258 -13.22 -5.08 4.79
N PHE A 259 -12.58 -4.08 5.39
CA PHE A 259 -11.59 -4.29 6.45
C PHE A 259 -12.17 -5.04 7.66
N PHE A 260 -13.28 -4.53 8.22
CA PHE A 260 -13.93 -5.14 9.38
C PHE A 260 -14.50 -6.53 9.05
N CYS A 261 -14.94 -6.75 7.81
CA CYS A 261 -15.35 -8.06 7.33
C CYS A 261 -14.18 -9.08 7.40
N GLY A 262 -13.01 -8.72 6.86
CA GLY A 262 -11.81 -9.56 6.93
C GLY A 262 -11.34 -9.80 8.37
N MET A 263 -11.40 -8.79 9.24
CA MET A 263 -10.98 -8.92 10.65
C MET A 263 -11.76 -9.97 11.43
N ILE A 264 -13.04 -10.20 11.10
CA ILE A 264 -13.85 -11.23 11.77
C ILE A 264 -13.27 -12.63 11.54
N PHE A 265 -12.70 -12.90 10.36
CA PHE A 265 -12.02 -14.15 10.07
C PHE A 265 -10.76 -14.31 10.94
N ALA A 266 -9.95 -13.26 11.05
CA ALA A 266 -8.75 -13.25 11.90
C ALA A 266 -9.04 -13.32 13.41
N TRP A 267 -10.26 -13.02 13.86
CA TRP A 267 -10.56 -12.84 15.30
C TRP A 267 -10.29 -14.05 16.18
N ASP A 268 -10.53 -15.25 15.65
CA ASP A 268 -10.38 -16.51 16.40
C ASP A 268 -9.17 -17.33 15.96
N GLY A 269 -8.56 -16.99 14.82
CA GLY A 269 -7.46 -17.74 14.20
C GLY A 269 -7.88 -19.04 13.52
N GLU A 270 -9.16 -19.43 13.64
CA GLU A 270 -9.73 -20.58 12.94
C GLU A 270 -9.67 -20.31 11.43
N TYR A 271 -9.08 -21.23 10.65
CA TYR A 271 -8.85 -21.14 9.20
C TYR A 271 -7.78 -20.12 8.74
N GLN A 272 -7.07 -19.46 9.65
CA GLN A 272 -6.06 -18.48 9.26
C GLN A 272 -4.88 -19.11 8.49
N ASP A 273 -4.48 -20.32 8.86
CA ASP A 273 -3.36 -21.02 8.20
C ASP A 273 -3.77 -21.54 6.82
N GLU A 274 -4.99 -22.09 6.69
CA GLU A 274 -5.55 -22.46 5.39
C GLU A 274 -5.61 -21.26 4.44
N ILE A 275 -6.02 -20.08 4.93
CA ILE A 275 -6.10 -18.88 4.10
C ILE A 275 -4.71 -18.35 3.71
N LYS A 276 -3.70 -18.49 4.59
CA LYS A 276 -2.32 -18.05 4.33
C LYS A 276 -1.60 -18.92 3.30
N ASP A 277 -1.90 -20.22 3.26
CA ASP A 277 -1.21 -21.17 2.39
C ASP A 277 -1.74 -21.18 0.94
N CYS A 278 -2.56 -20.20 0.57
CA CYS A 278 -3.29 -20.25 -0.68
C CYS A 278 -2.74 -19.38 -1.80
N SER A 279 -2.25 -20.05 -2.83
CA SER A 279 -1.68 -19.47 -4.03
C SER A 279 -2.69 -18.79 -4.95
N LEU A 280 -3.95 -19.26 -5.02
CA LEU A 280 -4.96 -18.69 -5.94
C LEU A 280 -5.29 -17.23 -5.62
N TYR A 281 -5.39 -16.89 -4.33
CA TYR A 281 -5.60 -15.50 -3.91
C TYR A 281 -4.42 -14.62 -4.35
N GLU A 282 -3.18 -15.07 -4.15
CA GLU A 282 -1.98 -14.33 -4.57
C GLU A 282 -1.90 -14.13 -6.09
N VAL A 283 -2.32 -15.13 -6.88
CA VAL A 283 -2.36 -15.02 -8.34
C VAL A 283 -3.40 -14.00 -8.78
N LEU A 284 -4.61 -14.02 -8.19
CA LEU A 284 -5.67 -13.06 -8.52
C LEU A 284 -5.31 -11.64 -8.09
N ASP A 285 -4.73 -11.48 -6.90
CA ASP A 285 -4.21 -10.20 -6.39
C ASP A 285 -3.17 -9.63 -7.37
N LEU A 286 -2.17 -10.43 -7.76
CA LEU A 286 -1.18 -10.07 -8.77
C LEU A 286 -1.84 -9.63 -10.09
N MET A 287 -2.81 -10.41 -10.58
CA MET A 287 -3.47 -10.14 -11.87
C MET A 287 -4.27 -8.85 -11.85
N ILE A 288 -5.06 -8.61 -10.80
CA ILE A 288 -5.90 -7.42 -10.62
C ILE A 288 -5.02 -6.18 -10.40
N ASN A 289 -3.99 -6.27 -9.57
CA ASN A 289 -3.03 -5.18 -9.35
C ASN A 289 -2.27 -4.82 -10.62
N ALA A 290 -1.79 -5.82 -11.38
CA ALA A 290 -1.14 -5.59 -12.66
C ALA A 290 -2.07 -4.85 -13.63
N SER A 291 -3.34 -5.27 -13.72
CA SER A 291 -4.34 -4.64 -14.58
C SER A 291 -4.52 -3.16 -14.22
N PHE A 292 -4.60 -2.86 -12.92
CA PHE A 292 -4.72 -1.51 -12.40
C PHE A 292 -3.51 -0.65 -12.72
N PHE A 293 -2.30 -1.12 -12.43
CA PHE A 293 -1.09 -0.32 -12.65
C PHE A 293 -0.75 -0.14 -14.13
N ILE A 294 -1.11 -1.09 -15.01
CA ILE A 294 -1.02 -0.91 -16.46
C ILE A 294 -1.97 0.20 -16.92
N LEU A 295 -3.23 0.17 -16.46
CA LEU A 295 -4.22 1.21 -16.78
C LEU A 295 -3.78 2.58 -16.27
N PHE A 296 -3.30 2.65 -15.02
CA PHE A 296 -2.77 3.87 -14.43
C PHE A 296 -1.58 4.40 -15.24
N GLY A 297 -0.62 3.55 -15.57
CA GLY A 297 0.53 3.91 -16.41
C GLY A 297 0.12 4.44 -17.78
N ALA A 298 -0.87 3.81 -18.43
CA ALA A 298 -1.37 4.27 -19.71
C ALA A 298 -2.09 5.62 -19.63
N SER A 299 -2.82 5.88 -18.54
CA SER A 299 -3.47 7.17 -18.29
C SER A 299 -2.50 8.30 -17.92
N PHE A 300 -1.25 7.96 -17.58
CA PHE A 300 -0.33 8.88 -16.95
C PHE A 300 0.18 9.96 -17.92
N THR A 301 -0.04 11.21 -17.53
CA THR A 301 0.55 12.37 -18.22
C THR A 301 1.68 12.98 -17.39
N SER A 302 2.88 13.05 -17.98
CA SER A 302 4.04 13.62 -17.31
C SER A 302 3.85 15.11 -16.95
N HIS A 303 3.82 15.41 -15.66
CA HIS A 303 3.77 16.77 -15.12
C HIS A 303 4.94 17.03 -14.18
N ILE A 304 6.13 17.14 -14.77
CA ILE A 304 7.41 17.29 -14.07
C ILE A 304 7.43 18.49 -13.12
N ARG A 305 6.62 19.53 -13.38
CA ARG A 305 6.43 20.68 -12.50
C ARG A 305 6.05 20.28 -11.05
N TYR A 306 5.33 19.18 -10.85
CA TYR A 306 4.93 18.71 -9.52
C TYR A 306 5.91 17.70 -8.90
N LEU A 307 7.00 17.36 -9.59
CA LEU A 307 8.04 16.47 -9.07
C LEU A 307 8.63 16.97 -7.73
N PRO A 308 8.99 18.26 -7.57
CA PRO A 308 9.56 18.73 -6.30
C PRO A 308 8.57 18.59 -5.15
N LEU A 309 7.29 18.89 -5.38
CA LEU A 309 6.23 18.72 -4.39
C LEU A 309 6.06 17.25 -4.00
N ALA A 310 6.02 16.35 -4.99
CA ALA A 310 5.90 14.91 -4.76
C ALA A 310 7.06 14.37 -3.91
N LEU A 311 8.30 14.77 -4.24
CA LEU A 311 9.48 14.38 -3.47
C LEU A 311 9.42 14.92 -2.04
N LEU A 312 9.12 16.20 -1.86
CA LEU A 312 9.01 16.82 -0.53
C LEU A 312 7.95 16.14 0.33
N ILE A 313 6.78 15.81 -0.24
CA ILE A 313 5.73 15.10 0.48
C ILE A 313 6.22 13.70 0.88
N ILE A 314 6.81 12.93 -0.03
CA ILE A 314 7.31 11.57 0.28
C ILE A 314 8.34 11.61 1.42
N PHE A 315 9.29 12.54 1.41
CA PHE A 315 10.35 12.61 2.42
C PHE A 315 9.92 13.28 3.74
N LEU A 316 9.09 14.33 3.70
CA LEU A 316 8.84 15.18 4.87
C LEU A 316 7.55 14.85 5.61
N ARG A 317 6.53 14.28 4.94
CA ARG A 317 5.21 14.13 5.56
C ARG A 317 5.23 13.14 6.74
N ARG A 318 6.05 12.09 6.68
CA ARG A 318 5.95 10.92 7.56
C ARG A 318 7.24 10.57 8.28
N LEU A 319 8.35 10.46 7.55
CA LEU A 319 9.63 10.02 8.12
C LEU A 319 10.08 10.88 9.32
N PRO A 320 10.07 12.23 9.26
CA PRO A 320 10.45 13.06 10.41
C PRO A 320 9.52 12.86 11.60
N LEU A 321 8.21 12.75 11.36
CA LEU A 321 7.21 12.59 12.42
C LEU A 321 7.34 11.25 13.14
N ILE A 322 7.55 10.15 12.43
CA ILE A 322 7.76 8.83 13.06
C ILE A 322 9.10 8.80 13.81
N MET A 323 10.15 9.41 13.26
CA MET A 323 11.45 9.46 13.93
C MET A 323 11.39 10.23 15.25
N LEU A 324 10.72 11.38 15.28
CA LEU A 324 10.52 12.19 16.49
C LEU A 324 9.52 11.53 17.45
N GLY A 325 8.44 10.95 16.93
CA GLY A 325 7.35 10.34 17.68
C GLY A 325 7.60 8.89 18.13
N ARG A 326 8.79 8.32 17.85
CA ARG A 326 9.07 6.90 18.09
C ARG A 326 8.82 6.44 19.53
N SER A 327 9.09 7.30 20.52
CA SER A 327 8.92 7.00 21.95
C SER A 327 7.46 6.74 22.32
N PHE A 328 6.51 7.25 21.54
CA PHE A 328 5.11 7.06 21.78
C PHE A 328 4.60 5.72 21.24
N ILE A 329 5.27 5.13 20.23
CA ILE A 329 4.83 3.91 19.53
C ILE A 329 5.54 2.68 20.14
N PRO A 330 4.89 1.88 21.00
CA PRO A 330 5.55 0.80 21.74
C PRO A 330 6.10 -0.33 20.87
N GLN A 331 5.59 -0.47 19.64
CA GLN A 331 6.02 -1.50 18.68
C GLN A 331 7.29 -1.13 17.89
N LEU A 332 7.82 0.09 18.04
CA LEU A 332 9.08 0.50 17.42
C LEU A 332 10.20 0.41 18.44
N PHE A 333 10.98 -0.67 18.40
CA PHE A 333 12.02 -0.91 19.40
C PHE A 333 13.30 -0.12 19.13
N ASN A 334 13.62 0.09 17.85
CA ASN A 334 14.91 0.64 17.42
C ASN A 334 14.75 1.80 16.44
N THR A 335 15.78 2.65 16.33
CA THR A 335 15.82 3.73 15.32
C THR A 335 15.69 3.19 13.89
N ARG A 336 16.25 2.01 13.61
CA ARG A 336 16.13 1.36 12.29
C ARG A 336 14.68 0.98 11.97
N GLU A 337 13.95 0.46 12.96
CA GLU A 337 12.53 0.12 12.80
C GLU A 337 11.69 1.38 12.61
N ALA A 338 11.97 2.45 13.37
CA ALA A 338 11.29 3.72 13.22
C ALA A 338 11.61 4.42 11.89
N PHE A 339 12.84 4.34 11.39
CA PHE A 339 13.22 4.84 10.07
C PHE A 339 12.48 4.05 8.99
N PHE A 340 12.44 2.72 9.11
CA PHE A 340 11.70 1.88 8.17
C PHE A 340 10.21 2.20 8.21
N ALA A 341 9.57 2.29 9.38
CA ALA A 341 8.17 2.67 9.50
C ALA A 341 7.88 4.08 8.93
N GLY A 342 8.81 5.02 9.17
CA GLY A 342 8.78 6.39 8.64
C GLY A 342 8.84 6.46 7.13
N TRP A 343 9.80 5.74 6.54
CA TRP A 343 10.02 5.65 5.10
C TRP A 343 8.92 4.84 4.40
N TYR A 344 8.47 3.75 5.03
CA TYR A 344 7.58 2.77 4.43
C TYR A 344 6.12 3.20 4.51
N GLY A 345 5.77 4.25 3.78
CA GLY A 345 4.41 4.77 3.64
C GLY A 345 4.07 5.09 2.19
N PRO A 346 3.94 4.08 1.33
CA PRO A 346 3.66 4.30 -0.08
C PRO A 346 2.29 4.95 -0.27
N ILE A 347 2.23 5.91 -1.18
CA ILE A 347 1.01 6.44 -1.81
C ILE A 347 0.72 5.58 -3.03
N GLY A 348 -0.51 5.11 -3.18
CA GLY A 348 -0.87 4.20 -4.26
C GLY A 348 -2.32 4.32 -4.70
N VAL A 349 -2.97 3.18 -4.80
CA VAL A 349 -4.32 3.01 -5.35
C VAL A 349 -5.35 3.84 -4.57
N GLY A 350 -5.24 3.88 -3.23
CA GLY A 350 -6.10 4.69 -2.37
C GLY A 350 -6.18 6.17 -2.75
N ALA A 351 -5.04 6.76 -3.11
CA ALA A 351 -4.97 8.16 -3.51
C ALA A 351 -5.69 8.44 -4.84
N LEU A 352 -5.58 7.50 -5.79
CA LEU A 352 -6.25 7.57 -7.09
C LEU A 352 -7.77 7.39 -6.95
N PHE A 353 -8.19 6.49 -6.06
CA PHE A 353 -9.58 6.33 -5.69
C PHE A 353 -10.16 7.62 -5.09
N PHE A 354 -9.45 8.23 -4.13
CA PHE A 354 -9.91 9.46 -3.49
C PHE A 354 -10.01 10.65 -4.44
N ILE A 355 -9.02 10.85 -5.32
CA ILE A 355 -9.06 11.98 -6.24
C ILE A 355 -10.15 11.82 -7.31
N THR A 356 -10.38 10.60 -7.80
CA THR A 356 -11.46 10.31 -8.75
C THR A 356 -12.83 10.41 -8.08
N HIS A 357 -12.98 9.96 -6.84
CA HIS A 357 -14.19 10.15 -6.03
C HIS A 357 -14.50 11.63 -5.78
N ALA A 358 -13.50 12.42 -5.41
CA ALA A 358 -13.65 13.85 -5.20
C ALA A 358 -14.02 14.57 -6.52
N ASN A 359 -13.44 14.15 -7.65
CA ASN A 359 -13.78 14.67 -8.96
C ASN A 359 -15.23 14.38 -9.38
N ASP A 360 -15.72 13.16 -9.13
CA ASP A 360 -17.13 12.81 -9.37
C ASP A 360 -18.08 13.65 -8.51
N CYS A 361 -17.68 13.95 -7.27
CA CYS A 361 -18.45 14.80 -6.39
C CYS A 361 -18.49 16.27 -6.90
N ILE A 362 -17.35 16.95 -6.92
CA ILE A 362 -17.33 18.42 -7.05
C ILE A 362 -16.82 18.93 -8.40
N LYS A 363 -16.53 18.06 -9.36
CA LYS A 363 -15.90 18.39 -10.65
C LYS A 363 -14.66 19.25 -10.43
N LEU A 364 -13.59 18.58 -10.06
CA LEU A 364 -12.33 19.23 -9.73
C LEU A 364 -11.67 19.85 -10.96
N ASP A 365 -10.81 20.83 -10.70
CA ASP A 365 -9.83 21.24 -11.70
C ASP A 365 -8.91 20.06 -12.00
N GLY A 366 -8.63 19.84 -13.29
CA GLY A 366 -7.69 18.84 -13.75
C GLY A 366 -6.29 19.01 -13.14
N GLU A 367 -5.94 20.19 -12.61
CA GLU A 367 -4.69 20.39 -11.88
C GLU A 367 -4.53 19.45 -10.66
N LEU A 368 -5.59 19.23 -9.86
CA LEU A 368 -5.50 18.37 -8.66
C LEU A 368 -5.24 16.92 -9.03
N VAL A 369 -5.91 16.43 -10.09
CA VAL A 369 -5.72 15.07 -10.62
C VAL A 369 -4.26 14.87 -11.05
N LYS A 370 -3.68 15.85 -11.74
CA LYS A 370 -2.28 15.81 -12.19
C LYS A 370 -1.30 15.76 -11.03
N ILE A 371 -1.56 16.54 -9.98
CA ILE A 371 -0.75 16.55 -8.76
C ILE A 371 -0.76 15.17 -8.10
N VAL A 372 -1.94 14.59 -7.84
CA VAL A 372 -2.06 13.28 -7.19
C VAL A 372 -1.45 12.17 -8.04
N ASN A 373 -1.70 12.15 -9.36
CA ASN A 373 -1.08 11.19 -10.28
C ASN A 373 0.45 11.24 -10.23
N MET A 374 1.04 12.44 -10.16
CA MET A 374 2.49 12.60 -10.04
C MET A 374 3.02 12.08 -8.71
N MET A 375 2.30 12.29 -7.61
CA MET A 375 2.68 11.76 -6.30
C MET A 375 2.64 10.24 -6.26
N VAL A 376 1.59 9.63 -6.83
CA VAL A 376 1.44 8.17 -6.93
C VAL A 376 2.57 7.58 -7.78
N LEU A 377 2.87 8.16 -8.95
CA LEU A 377 3.99 7.67 -9.78
C LEU A 377 5.32 7.73 -9.02
N CYS A 378 5.65 8.86 -8.40
CA CYS A 378 6.88 9.00 -7.63
C CYS A 378 6.96 7.98 -6.49
N SER A 379 5.83 7.75 -5.79
CA SER A 379 5.74 6.79 -4.72
C SER A 379 5.93 5.35 -5.20
N VAL A 380 5.27 4.95 -6.29
CA VAL A 380 5.42 3.62 -6.91
C VAL A 380 6.89 3.37 -7.26
N ILE A 381 7.54 4.32 -7.91
CA ILE A 381 8.95 4.19 -8.30
C ILE A 381 9.85 4.14 -7.07
N LEU A 382 9.75 5.09 -6.14
CA LEU A 382 10.67 5.18 -5.00
C LEU A 382 10.52 3.99 -4.04
N HIS A 383 9.29 3.65 -3.63
CA HIS A 383 9.06 2.54 -2.71
C HIS A 383 9.29 1.19 -3.40
N GLY A 384 8.89 1.04 -4.67
CA GLY A 384 9.09 -0.18 -5.44
C GLY A 384 10.55 -0.47 -5.80
N THR A 385 11.44 0.55 -5.80
CA THR A 385 12.89 0.40 -6.02
C THR A 385 13.72 0.40 -4.74
N THR A 386 13.13 0.74 -3.58
CA THR A 386 13.82 0.79 -2.29
C THR A 386 14.43 -0.56 -1.90
N ALA A 387 13.67 -1.65 -1.95
CA ALA A 387 14.15 -2.99 -1.57
C ALA A 387 15.36 -3.47 -2.40
N PRO A 388 15.36 -3.33 -3.75
CA PRO A 388 16.54 -3.58 -4.59
C PRO A 388 17.77 -2.78 -4.13
N ILE A 389 17.62 -1.48 -3.91
CA ILE A 389 18.71 -0.57 -3.54
C ILE A 389 19.33 -0.98 -2.19
N ILE A 390 18.48 -1.29 -1.21
CA ILE A 390 18.93 -1.76 0.11
C ILE A 390 19.68 -3.08 -0.03
N HIS A 391 19.15 -4.04 -0.81
CA HIS A 391 19.80 -5.33 -0.99
C HIS A 391 21.19 -5.20 -1.61
N VAL A 392 21.32 -4.40 -2.69
CA VAL A 392 22.61 -4.14 -3.36
C VAL A 392 23.59 -3.44 -2.41
N SER A 393 23.13 -2.44 -1.66
CA SER A 393 23.94 -1.72 -0.67
C SER A 393 24.48 -2.66 0.43
N LEU A 394 23.62 -3.53 0.98
CA LEU A 394 24.02 -4.51 2.00
C LEU A 394 24.96 -5.59 1.45
N LYS A 395 24.77 -6.04 0.20
CA LYS A 395 25.67 -6.99 -0.45
C LYS A 395 27.05 -6.38 -0.69
N LYS A 396 27.10 -5.12 -1.13
CA LYS A 396 28.35 -4.38 -1.30
C LYS A 396 29.08 -4.21 0.02
N ARG A 397 28.36 -3.88 1.10
CA ARG A 397 28.94 -3.76 2.45
C ARG A 397 29.53 -5.08 2.95
N LYS A 398 28.79 -6.20 2.84
CA LYS A 398 29.32 -7.53 3.19
C LYS A 398 30.57 -7.90 2.41
N ARG A 399 30.62 -7.58 1.12
CA ARG A 399 31.79 -7.84 0.28
C ARG A 399 32.99 -6.99 0.72
N ILE A 400 32.76 -5.72 1.06
CA ILE A 400 33.82 -4.84 1.60
C ILE A 400 34.29 -5.35 2.96
N ASP A 401 33.37 -5.77 3.84
CA ASP A 401 33.73 -6.34 5.15
C ASP A 401 34.54 -7.64 4.95
N GLU A 402 34.14 -8.54 4.06
CA GLU A 402 34.89 -9.76 3.70
C GLU A 402 36.26 -9.44 3.10
N GLU A 403 36.36 -8.49 2.16
CA GLU A 403 37.64 -8.05 1.59
C GLU A 403 38.54 -7.41 2.68
N MET A 404 37.98 -6.67 3.63
CA MET A 404 38.71 -6.06 4.76
C MET A 404 39.22 -7.13 5.74
N TYR A 405 38.41 -8.14 6.08
CA TYR A 405 38.83 -9.28 6.91
C TYR A 405 39.94 -10.11 6.23
N MET A 406 39.83 -10.36 4.93
CA MET A 406 40.88 -11.08 4.18
C MET A 406 42.19 -10.27 4.16
N THR A 407 42.09 -8.95 3.96
CA THR A 407 43.25 -8.05 3.98
C THR A 407 43.89 -8.00 5.38
N GLU A 408 43.11 -7.85 6.46
CA GLU A 408 43.62 -7.90 7.84
C GLU A 408 44.26 -9.27 8.17
N SER A 409 43.68 -10.38 7.70
CA SER A 409 44.29 -11.71 7.89
C SER A 409 45.64 -11.86 7.18
N GLU A 410 45.78 -11.32 5.96
CA GLU A 410 47.07 -11.29 5.24
C GLU A 410 48.12 -10.47 5.99
N TYR A 411 47.76 -9.32 6.59
CA TYR A 411 48.69 -8.54 7.41
C TYR A 411 49.08 -9.26 8.72
N THR A 412 48.16 -10.03 9.30
CA THR A 412 48.41 -10.76 10.55
C THR A 412 49.31 -11.99 10.34
N GLU A 413 49.21 -12.66 9.19
CA GLU A 413 50.10 -13.77 8.82
C GLU A 413 51.54 -13.27 8.54
N VAL A 414 51.70 -12.12 7.88
CA VAL A 414 53.01 -11.52 7.58
C VAL A 414 53.75 -11.00 8.84
N GLU A 415 53.03 -10.56 9.88
CA GLU A 415 53.66 -10.19 11.16
C GLU A 415 54.05 -11.39 12.03
N SER A 416 53.48 -12.58 11.78
CA SER A 416 53.80 -13.79 12.55
C SER A 416 55.12 -14.45 12.11
N ASP A 417 55.54 -14.27 10.85
CA ASP A 417 56.79 -14.79 10.30
C ASP A 417 58.05 -14.01 10.74
N TYR A 418 57.90 -12.81 11.31
CA TYR A 418 59.05 -11.99 11.74
C TYR A 418 59.49 -12.18 13.21
N LYS A 419 58.84 -13.08 13.98
CA LYS A 419 59.23 -13.37 15.39
C LYS A 419 59.85 -14.76 15.61
N GLY A 420 60.13 -15.52 14.56
CA GLY A 420 60.61 -16.90 14.65
C GLY A 420 62.13 -17.12 14.59
N GLU A 421 62.94 -16.13 14.19
CA GLU A 421 64.36 -16.36 13.93
C GLU A 421 65.28 -15.45 14.78
N GLY A 422 65.99 -16.07 15.73
CA GLY A 422 66.98 -15.46 16.62
C GLY A 422 66.54 -15.58 18.07
N ILE A 423 66.99 -16.56 18.85
CA ILE A 423 68.39 -16.79 19.22
C ILE A 423 68.56 -18.27 19.56
N MET A 424 69.42 -18.97 18.83
CA MET A 424 70.02 -20.23 19.29
C MET A 424 71.44 -20.36 18.72
N ALA A 425 72.44 -19.98 19.53
CA ALA A 425 73.87 -20.30 19.45
C ALA A 425 74.54 -19.56 20.63
N ALA A 426 75.55 -20.04 21.35
CA ALA A 426 76.25 -21.29 21.51
C ALA A 426 77.14 -21.11 22.78
N GLU A 427 77.57 -22.23 23.38
CA GLU A 427 78.52 -22.38 24.51
C GLU A 427 78.04 -22.06 25.94
#